data_AF-A0A817ZLD9-F1
#
_entry.id   AF-A0A817ZLD9-F1
#
_cell.length_a   1.000
_cell.length_b   1.000
_cell.length_c   1.000
_cell.angle_alpha   90.00
_cell.angle_beta   90.00
_cell.angle_gamma   90.00
#
_symmetry.space_group_name_H-M   'P 1'
#
loop_
_entity.id
_entity.type
_entity.pdbx_description
1 polymer ?
#
loop_
_entity_poly.entity_id
_entity_poly.type
_entity_poly.pdbx_seq_one_letter_code
_entity_poly.pdbx_strand_id
1 'polypeptide(L)'
;MIRSTSTNVSNSSQMNSSDTPNNSSGFKTGLTWDLTPYEQQRKPHELLHDEELLISPKSLQSELTCPICLDLLRNTRTTKECLHRFCCDCIETALRSGNKECPTCRKKLISKRCLRRDQNIDALISKLFPIRNDSDELLINNRNKQSKKPIRASLSSDDEQHNQQNKEKKKKRISESSSSAGSTPTVNDIELQLKPISNINAHAARKILTPLNATINHLSKFINTRMKIEQQNSSYIEQEFQWFIKMNDDVPVENTLTLDKLLEQYWSHMSKPYNIFYRAISH
;
A
#
# COMPACT_ATOMS: atom_id res chain seq x y z
N MET A 1 13.95 -49.59 -58.28
CA MET A 1 15.20 -49.16 -58.94
C MET A 1 15.01 -49.40 -60.44
N ILE A 2 15.18 -48.47 -61.38
CA ILE A 2 15.60 -47.05 -61.41
C ILE A 2 14.69 -46.36 -62.46
N ARG A 3 13.83 -45.42 -62.07
CA ARG A 3 13.98 -43.95 -62.17
C ARG A 3 13.77 -43.40 -63.59
N SER A 4 12.61 -42.78 -63.83
CA SER A 4 12.34 -41.90 -64.97
C SER A 4 12.26 -40.45 -64.49
N THR A 5 12.89 -39.51 -65.20
CA THR A 5 12.92 -38.08 -64.85
C THR A 5 12.21 -37.24 -65.89
N SER A 6 11.25 -36.41 -65.47
CA SER A 6 10.55 -35.46 -66.36
C SER A 6 10.57 -34.05 -65.78
N THR A 7 11.41 -33.21 -66.37
CA THR A 7 11.36 -31.74 -66.37
C THR A 7 10.48 -31.28 -67.57
N ASN A 8 9.86 -30.09 -67.65
CA ASN A 8 9.82 -28.94 -66.75
C ASN A 8 8.56 -28.05 -67.02
N VAL A 9 8.32 -27.06 -66.13
CA VAL A 9 7.61 -25.76 -66.33
C VAL A 9 6.31 -25.68 -67.15
N SER A 10 5.23 -25.21 -66.49
CA SER A 10 4.27 -24.18 -66.95
C SER A 10 3.21 -23.93 -65.85
N ASN A 11 3.52 -23.19 -64.78
CA ASN A 11 3.46 -21.72 -64.67
C ASN A 11 2.07 -21.08 -64.92
N SER A 12 1.26 -20.89 -63.86
CA SER A 12 0.46 -19.66 -63.64
C SER A 12 -0.32 -19.70 -62.31
N SER A 13 0.00 -18.79 -61.40
CA SER A 13 -0.89 -18.30 -60.32
C SER A 13 -0.26 -17.03 -59.75
N GLN A 14 -1.04 -15.94 -59.67
CA GLN A 14 -0.50 -14.59 -59.43
C GLN A 14 -0.24 -14.32 -57.95
N MET A 15 0.96 -13.82 -57.63
CA MET A 15 1.26 -13.19 -56.35
C MET A 15 0.93 -11.69 -56.45
N ASN A 16 -0.22 -11.28 -55.91
CA ASN A 16 -0.52 -9.86 -55.74
C ASN A 16 0.09 -9.36 -54.42
N SER A 17 1.13 -8.54 -54.52
CA SER A 17 1.87 -8.00 -53.38
C SER A 17 1.85 -6.46 -53.38
N SER A 18 0.97 -5.85 -52.58
CA SER A 18 1.04 -4.40 -52.30
C SER A 18 0.18 -3.94 -51.10
N ASP A 19 0.23 -4.64 -49.96
CA ASP A 19 -0.21 -4.08 -48.67
C ASP A 19 1.01 -3.92 -47.76
N THR A 20 1.70 -2.78 -47.89
CA THR A 20 2.78 -2.40 -46.98
C THR A 20 2.18 -1.81 -45.70
N PRO A 21 2.34 -2.44 -44.52
CA PRO A 21 1.91 -1.81 -43.27
C PRO A 21 2.76 -0.57 -43.03
N ASN A 22 2.11 0.60 -43.12
CA ASN A 22 2.78 1.89 -43.07
C ASN A 22 3.53 2.07 -41.74
N ASN A 23 4.85 2.11 -41.79
CA ASN A 23 5.72 2.34 -40.64
C ASN A 23 5.72 3.82 -40.23
N SER A 24 4.54 4.33 -39.85
CA SER A 24 4.38 5.68 -39.30
C SER A 24 4.69 5.67 -37.80
N SER A 25 5.80 6.30 -37.43
CA SER A 25 6.27 6.42 -36.05
C SER A 25 5.21 6.99 -35.11
N GLY A 26 4.85 6.24 -34.07
CA GLY A 26 3.87 6.71 -33.10
C GLY A 26 3.45 5.67 -32.07
N PHE A 27 4.26 5.49 -31.01
CA PHE A 27 3.83 4.81 -29.77
C PHE A 27 2.77 5.65 -29.03
N LYS A 28 1.56 5.70 -29.59
CA LYS A 28 0.39 6.29 -28.94
C LYS A 28 -0.04 5.37 -27.79
N THR A 29 -0.37 5.96 -26.64
CA THR A 29 -0.70 5.23 -25.42
C THR A 29 -2.04 4.51 -25.53
N GLY A 30 -2.01 3.29 -26.07
CA GLY A 30 -3.16 2.39 -26.19
C GLY A 30 -2.68 0.96 -26.28
N LEU A 31 -2.62 0.26 -25.14
CA LEU A 31 -2.44 -1.18 -25.12
C LEU A 31 -3.71 -1.82 -25.68
N THR A 32 -3.67 -2.26 -26.94
CA THR A 32 -4.71 -3.14 -27.48
C THR A 32 -4.56 -4.54 -26.90
N TRP A 33 -5.61 -5.35 -26.98
CA TRP A 33 -5.60 -6.75 -26.55
C TRP A 33 -5.26 -7.70 -27.70
N ASP A 34 -4.50 -7.20 -28.67
CA ASP A 34 -4.15 -7.94 -29.90
C ASP A 34 -3.04 -8.95 -29.58
N LEU A 35 -3.32 -10.24 -29.80
CA LEU A 35 -2.38 -11.31 -29.48
C LEU A 35 -1.18 -11.28 -30.41
N THR A 36 0.03 -11.27 -29.84
CA THR A 36 1.27 -11.42 -30.63
C THR A 36 1.31 -12.78 -31.34
N PRO A 37 2.11 -12.95 -32.42
CA PRO A 37 2.28 -14.25 -33.08
C PRO A 37 2.82 -15.36 -32.17
N TYR A 38 3.44 -15.03 -31.03
CA TYR A 38 3.77 -15.99 -29.98
C TYR A 38 2.54 -16.41 -29.17
N GLU A 39 1.72 -15.45 -28.73
CA GLU A 39 0.54 -15.71 -27.90
C GLU A 39 -0.58 -16.46 -28.65
N GLN A 40 -0.66 -16.30 -29.98
CA GLN A 40 -1.58 -17.06 -30.82
C GLN A 40 -1.27 -18.58 -30.85
N GLN A 41 -0.02 -18.97 -30.58
CA GLN A 41 0.44 -20.37 -30.64
C GLN A 41 1.00 -20.91 -29.31
N ARG A 42 0.97 -20.11 -28.23
CA ARG A 42 1.52 -20.53 -26.94
C ARG A 42 0.72 -21.69 -26.37
N LYS A 43 1.42 -22.71 -25.88
CA LYS A 43 0.82 -23.81 -25.12
C LYS A 43 0.59 -23.39 -23.66
N PRO A 44 -0.33 -24.03 -22.92
CA PRO A 44 -0.37 -23.92 -21.46
C PRO A 44 0.99 -24.29 -20.85
N HIS A 45 1.36 -23.63 -19.76
CA HIS A 45 2.49 -24.08 -18.95
C HIS A 45 2.06 -25.27 -18.10
N GLU A 46 2.86 -26.33 -18.13
CA GLU A 46 2.64 -27.52 -17.29
C GLU A 46 2.86 -27.16 -15.82
N LEU A 47 2.07 -27.76 -14.92
CA LEU A 47 2.19 -27.51 -13.50
C LEU A 47 3.33 -28.34 -12.90
N LEU A 48 4.12 -27.74 -12.01
CA LEU A 48 5.02 -28.48 -11.14
C LEU A 48 4.16 -29.19 -10.07
N HIS A 49 4.34 -30.50 -9.93
CA HIS A 49 3.52 -31.32 -9.03
C HIS A 49 4.23 -31.61 -7.69
N ASP A 50 5.56 -31.78 -7.70
CA ASP A 50 6.32 -32.36 -6.59
C ASP A 50 7.58 -31.57 -6.16
N GLU A 51 7.76 -30.31 -6.62
CA GLU A 51 8.93 -29.49 -6.24
C GLU A 51 8.68 -28.57 -5.04
N GLU A 52 9.52 -28.66 -4.00
CA GLU A 52 9.50 -27.75 -2.85
C GLU A 52 10.07 -26.36 -3.19
N LEU A 53 9.17 -25.40 -3.42
CA LEU A 53 9.55 -24.01 -3.75
C LEU A 53 10.03 -23.23 -2.51
N LEU A 54 11.34 -23.20 -2.28
CA LEU A 54 12.00 -22.38 -1.25
C LEU A 54 11.97 -20.87 -1.60
N ILE A 55 10.80 -20.24 -1.43
CA ILE A 55 10.61 -18.81 -1.68
C ILE A 55 11.00 -18.00 -0.43
N SER A 56 11.99 -17.11 -0.57
CA SER A 56 12.35 -16.15 0.48
C SER A 56 11.19 -15.17 0.76
N PRO A 57 10.73 -15.00 2.01
CA PRO A 57 9.66 -14.04 2.37
C PRO A 57 9.92 -12.60 1.92
N LYS A 58 11.18 -12.19 1.77
CA LYS A 58 11.55 -10.84 1.27
C LYS A 58 11.20 -10.66 -0.21
N SER A 59 11.26 -11.73 -1.00
CA SER A 59 11.05 -11.70 -2.45
C SER A 59 9.58 -11.56 -2.88
N LEU A 60 8.64 -11.62 -1.93
CA LEU A 60 7.21 -11.35 -2.14
C LEU A 60 6.69 -10.15 -1.33
N GLN A 61 7.60 -9.39 -0.71
CA GLN A 61 7.25 -8.33 0.22
C GLN A 61 6.66 -7.10 -0.50
N SER A 62 7.01 -6.84 -1.76
CA SER A 62 6.48 -5.68 -2.49
C SER A 62 5.06 -5.93 -3.03
N GLU A 63 4.76 -7.20 -3.29
CA GLU A 63 3.57 -7.73 -3.96
C GLU A 63 2.42 -7.95 -2.97
N LEU A 64 2.74 -8.33 -1.73
CA LEU A 64 1.79 -8.76 -0.70
C LEU A 64 1.68 -7.80 0.50
N THR A 65 2.47 -6.72 0.55
CA THR A 65 2.33 -5.66 1.57
C THR A 65 1.32 -4.59 1.14
N CYS A 66 0.48 -4.15 2.09
CA CYS A 66 -0.43 -3.04 1.89
C CYS A 66 0.32 -1.69 1.97
N PRO A 67 0.29 -0.84 0.92
CA PRO A 67 1.05 0.41 0.89
C PRO A 67 0.48 1.52 1.81
N ILE A 68 -0.62 1.27 2.53
CA ILE A 68 -1.18 2.19 3.54
C ILE A 68 -0.65 1.87 4.95
N CYS A 69 -0.46 0.59 5.27
CA CYS A 69 -0.07 0.16 6.63
C CYS A 69 1.31 -0.52 6.73
N LEU A 70 1.98 -0.75 5.61
CA LEU A 70 3.32 -1.34 5.51
C LEU A 70 3.43 -2.72 6.22
N ASP A 71 2.32 -3.45 6.25
CA ASP A 71 2.21 -4.85 6.71
C ASP A 71 1.46 -5.66 5.63
N LEU A 72 1.57 -6.98 5.71
CA LEU A 72 0.91 -7.98 4.87
C LEU A 72 -0.60 -7.66 4.68
N LEU A 73 -1.10 -7.83 3.45
CA LEU A 73 -2.50 -7.58 3.10
C LEU A 73 -3.46 -8.45 3.93
N ARG A 74 -4.54 -7.84 4.44
CA ARG A 74 -5.59 -8.50 5.24
C ARG A 74 -6.98 -8.11 4.72
N ASN A 75 -7.81 -9.12 4.40
CA ASN A 75 -9.12 -8.96 3.76
C ASN A 75 -9.05 -8.07 2.51
N THR A 76 -8.28 -8.52 1.53
CA THR A 76 -7.75 -7.72 0.44
C THR A 76 -8.84 -7.03 -0.39
N ARG A 77 -8.64 -5.74 -0.63
CA ARG A 77 -9.44 -4.89 -1.49
C ARG A 77 -8.64 -4.44 -2.69
N THR A 78 -9.14 -4.77 -3.87
CA THR A 78 -8.49 -4.45 -5.16
C THR A 78 -9.30 -3.39 -5.89
N THR A 79 -8.60 -2.34 -6.35
CA THR A 79 -9.18 -1.23 -7.13
C THR A 79 -9.45 -1.67 -8.57
N LYS A 80 -10.62 -1.32 -9.13
CA LYS A 80 -10.99 -1.75 -10.50
C LYS A 80 -10.11 -1.11 -11.58
N GLU A 81 -9.94 0.21 -11.51
CA GLU A 81 -9.30 0.99 -12.58
C GLU A 81 -7.77 0.88 -12.65
N CYS A 82 -7.13 0.20 -11.68
CA CYS A 82 -5.66 0.11 -11.60
C CYS A 82 -5.12 -1.07 -10.78
N LEU A 83 -5.95 -2.00 -10.33
CA LEU A 83 -5.57 -3.27 -9.68
C LEU A 83 -4.67 -3.18 -8.43
N HIS A 84 -4.43 -1.97 -7.90
CA HIS A 84 -3.76 -1.76 -6.61
C HIS A 84 -4.57 -2.37 -5.47
N ARG A 85 -3.84 -3.01 -4.53
CA ARG A 85 -4.36 -3.82 -3.44
C ARG A 85 -4.10 -3.17 -2.09
N PHE A 86 -5.07 -3.30 -1.19
CA PHE A 86 -5.05 -2.69 0.15
C PHE A 86 -5.78 -3.57 1.16
N CYS A 87 -5.46 -3.47 2.45
CA CYS A 87 -6.29 -4.05 3.51
C CYS A 87 -7.68 -3.37 3.54
N CYS A 88 -8.73 -4.11 3.90
CA CYS A 88 -10.10 -3.61 3.91
C CYS A 88 -10.26 -2.27 4.66
N ASP A 89 -9.84 -2.25 5.93
CA ASP A 89 -10.03 -1.10 6.81
C ASP A 89 -9.15 0.08 6.39
N CYS A 90 -7.99 -0.19 5.79
CA CYS A 90 -7.04 0.83 5.35
C CYS A 90 -7.60 1.65 4.18
N ILE A 91 -8.09 1.01 3.12
CA ILE A 91 -8.66 1.74 1.97
C ILE A 91 -10.04 2.32 2.30
N GLU A 92 -10.84 1.67 3.14
CA GLU A 92 -12.13 2.24 3.57
C GLU A 92 -11.95 3.44 4.51
N THR A 93 -10.90 3.47 5.34
CA THR A 93 -10.51 4.66 6.13
C THR A 93 -9.96 5.77 5.23
N ALA A 94 -9.11 5.46 4.26
CA ALA A 94 -8.59 6.44 3.30
C ALA A 94 -9.72 7.10 2.46
N LEU A 95 -10.74 6.33 2.06
CA LEU A 95 -11.91 6.88 1.38
C LEU A 95 -12.84 7.67 2.32
N ARG A 96 -12.80 7.42 3.65
CA ARG A 96 -13.56 8.18 4.66
C ARG A 96 -12.93 9.53 4.99
N SER A 97 -11.60 9.67 4.95
CA SER A 97 -10.91 10.95 5.26
C SER A 97 -11.15 12.07 4.23
N GLY A 98 -11.85 11.77 3.14
CA GLY A 98 -12.32 12.75 2.16
C GLY A 98 -11.62 12.66 0.81
N ASN A 99 -10.37 12.17 0.76
CA ASN A 99 -9.69 11.99 -0.52
C ASN A 99 -10.34 10.84 -1.33
N LYS A 100 -10.69 11.11 -2.58
CA LYS A 100 -11.40 10.18 -3.49
C LYS A 100 -10.48 9.68 -4.60
N GLU A 101 -9.30 9.23 -4.18
CA GLU A 101 -8.19 8.82 -5.03
C GLU A 101 -7.61 7.48 -4.57
N CYS A 102 -6.99 6.74 -5.48
CA CYS A 102 -6.17 5.58 -5.17
C CYS A 102 -4.88 6.03 -4.47
N PRO A 103 -4.57 5.58 -3.24
CA PRO A 103 -3.38 6.03 -2.53
C PRO A 103 -2.07 5.84 -3.29
N THR A 104 -1.94 4.76 -4.09
CA THR A 104 -0.73 4.45 -4.85
C THR A 104 -0.56 5.29 -6.12
N CYS A 105 -1.61 5.42 -6.95
CA CYS A 105 -1.50 6.00 -8.30
C CYS A 105 -2.46 7.18 -8.60
N ARG A 106 -3.14 7.68 -7.56
CA ARG A 106 -4.10 8.80 -7.58
C ARG A 106 -5.29 8.72 -8.54
N LYS A 107 -5.48 7.64 -9.31
CA LYS A 107 -6.71 7.41 -10.10
C LYS A 107 -7.96 7.53 -9.21
N LYS A 108 -9.01 8.17 -9.73
CA LYS A 108 -10.23 8.55 -8.99
C LYS A 108 -10.98 7.33 -8.43
N LEU A 109 -11.21 7.31 -7.12
CA LEU A 109 -12.01 6.33 -6.38
C LEU A 109 -13.22 7.02 -5.73
N ILE A 110 -14.31 7.14 -6.49
CA ILE A 110 -15.51 7.89 -6.09
C ILE A 110 -16.14 7.32 -4.79
N SER A 111 -16.14 5.99 -4.65
CA SER A 111 -16.67 5.30 -3.46
C SER A 111 -16.15 3.87 -3.35
N LYS A 112 -16.56 3.16 -2.29
CA LYS A 112 -16.38 1.71 -2.09
C LYS A 112 -16.86 0.85 -3.28
N ARG A 113 -17.73 1.35 -4.18
CA ARG A 113 -18.14 0.68 -5.43
C ARG A 113 -16.98 0.53 -6.45
N CYS A 114 -15.93 1.35 -6.34
CA CYS A 114 -14.70 1.26 -7.15
C CYS A 114 -13.76 0.11 -6.72
N LEU A 115 -14.10 -0.63 -5.66
CA LEU A 115 -13.32 -1.74 -5.10
C LEU A 115 -14.00 -3.10 -5.35
N ARG A 116 -13.22 -4.17 -5.27
CA ARG A 116 -13.66 -5.57 -5.11
C ARG A 116 -13.05 -6.17 -3.83
N ARG A 117 -13.52 -7.33 -3.38
CA ARG A 117 -12.74 -8.23 -2.50
C ARG A 117 -11.86 -9.11 -3.39
N ASP A 118 -10.67 -9.47 -2.92
CA ASP A 118 -9.69 -10.28 -3.65
C ASP A 118 -9.36 -11.54 -2.84
N GLN A 119 -10.34 -12.46 -2.77
CA GLN A 119 -10.25 -13.68 -1.96
C GLN A 119 -9.15 -14.63 -2.46
N ASN A 120 -8.74 -14.51 -3.72
CA ASN A 120 -7.67 -15.31 -4.29
C ASN A 120 -6.30 -14.89 -3.71
N ILE A 121 -6.09 -13.58 -3.52
CA ILE A 121 -4.89 -13.06 -2.85
C ILE A 121 -4.92 -13.36 -1.35
N ASP A 122 -6.07 -13.21 -0.68
CA ASP A 122 -6.20 -13.61 0.73
C ASP A 122 -5.87 -15.11 0.92
N ALA A 123 -6.38 -15.99 0.05
CA ALA A 123 -6.10 -17.43 0.09
C ALA A 123 -4.65 -17.79 -0.26
N LEU A 124 -4.01 -17.06 -1.19
CA LEU A 124 -2.59 -17.22 -1.52
C LEU A 124 -1.71 -16.83 -0.32
N ILE A 125 -2.01 -15.70 0.33
CA ILE A 125 -1.30 -15.22 1.52
C ILE A 125 -1.42 -16.24 2.66
N SER A 126 -2.60 -16.79 2.92
CA SER A 126 -2.79 -17.82 3.95
C SER A 126 -2.02 -19.11 3.68
N LYS A 127 -1.81 -19.48 2.41
CA LYS A 127 -0.98 -20.64 2.03
C LYS A 127 0.52 -20.38 2.18
N LEU A 128 0.98 -19.16 1.87
CA LEU A 128 2.40 -18.79 1.92
C LEU A 128 2.88 -18.38 3.33
N PHE A 129 1.96 -17.90 4.19
CA PHE A 129 2.29 -17.37 5.53
C PHE A 129 1.38 -17.92 6.65
N PRO A 130 1.20 -19.25 6.79
CA PRO A 130 0.22 -19.84 7.70
C PRO A 130 0.46 -19.52 9.19
N ILE A 131 1.71 -19.30 9.58
CA ILE A 131 2.16 -19.15 10.98
C ILE A 131 1.58 -17.89 11.68
N ARG A 132 1.03 -16.92 10.94
CA ARG A 132 0.57 -15.64 11.52
C ARG A 132 -0.78 -15.69 12.26
N ASN A 133 -1.58 -16.74 12.10
CA ASN A 133 -2.98 -16.71 12.55
C ASN A 133 -3.14 -16.73 14.08
N ASP A 134 -2.55 -17.72 14.76
CA ASP A 134 -2.91 -18.05 16.15
C ASP A 134 -2.70 -16.89 17.15
N SER A 135 -1.60 -16.15 17.00
CA SER A 135 -1.26 -15.02 17.89
C SER A 135 -2.05 -13.75 17.58
N ASP A 136 -2.21 -13.39 16.30
CA ASP A 136 -2.93 -12.18 15.90
C ASP A 136 -4.45 -12.35 16.04
N GLU A 137 -5.00 -13.54 15.73
CA GLU A 137 -6.44 -13.76 15.78
C GLU A 137 -6.99 -13.77 17.21
N LEU A 138 -6.22 -14.23 18.21
CA LEU A 138 -6.62 -14.09 19.62
C LEU A 138 -6.77 -12.62 20.04
N LEU A 139 -5.87 -11.74 19.58
CA LEU A 139 -5.94 -10.29 19.84
C LEU A 139 -7.13 -9.64 19.11
N ILE A 140 -7.49 -10.13 17.92
CA ILE A 140 -8.63 -9.65 17.12
C ILE A 140 -9.97 -10.19 17.65
N ASN A 141 -10.04 -11.45 18.07
CA ASN A 141 -11.24 -12.06 18.65
C ASN A 141 -11.56 -11.50 20.04
N ASN A 142 -10.56 -11.11 20.83
CA ASN A 142 -10.79 -10.38 22.08
C ASN A 142 -11.37 -8.97 21.83
N ARG A 143 -10.90 -8.24 20.80
CA ARG A 143 -11.54 -6.99 20.33
C ARG A 143 -13.00 -7.23 19.91
N ASN A 144 -13.25 -8.25 19.08
CA ASN A 144 -14.60 -8.57 18.57
C ASN A 144 -15.60 -9.04 19.65
N LYS A 145 -15.13 -9.61 20.77
CA LYS A 145 -15.99 -10.00 21.90
C LYS A 145 -16.46 -8.80 22.73
N GLN A 146 -15.63 -7.75 22.88
CA GLN A 146 -16.00 -6.55 23.63
C GLN A 146 -17.11 -5.74 22.95
N SER A 147 -17.12 -5.69 21.62
CA SER A 147 -18.10 -4.93 20.80
C SER A 147 -19.50 -5.54 20.71
N LYS A 148 -19.85 -6.56 21.52
CA LYS A 148 -21.12 -7.31 21.42
C LYS A 148 -22.03 -7.24 22.67
N LYS A 149 -21.82 -6.30 23.60
CA LYS A 149 -22.82 -6.01 24.65
C LYS A 149 -23.97 -5.15 24.08
N PRO A 150 -25.23 -5.61 24.08
CA PRO A 150 -26.36 -4.79 23.63
C PRO A 150 -26.71 -3.74 24.70
N ILE A 151 -26.73 -2.47 24.32
CA ILE A 151 -27.34 -1.42 25.14
C ILE A 151 -28.87 -1.55 25.00
N ARG A 152 -29.57 -1.84 26.10
CA ARG A 152 -31.05 -1.90 26.12
C ARG A 152 -31.57 -1.57 27.53
N ALA A 153 -32.48 -0.59 27.58
CA ALA A 153 -32.98 0.10 28.80
C ALA A 153 -31.87 0.86 29.58
N SER A 154 -32.11 2.07 30.11
CA SER A 154 -33.39 2.77 30.34
C SER A 154 -33.38 4.21 29.81
N LEU A 155 -34.58 4.77 29.56
CA LEU A 155 -34.82 6.18 29.25
C LEU A 155 -36.10 6.63 29.96
N SER A 156 -35.97 7.60 30.87
CA SER A 156 -37.03 8.27 31.63
C SER A 156 -36.35 9.34 32.50
N SER A 157 -36.71 10.63 32.48
CA SER A 157 -37.73 11.35 31.69
C SER A 157 -37.27 12.82 31.51
N ASP A 158 -38.20 13.72 31.14
CA ASP A 158 -38.15 15.18 31.34
C ASP A 158 -37.15 15.93 30.42
N ASP A 159 -37.56 16.66 29.38
CA ASP A 159 -38.28 17.96 29.33
C ASP A 159 -37.32 19.17 29.34
N GLU A 160 -37.56 20.28 28.62
CA GLU A 160 -38.34 20.54 27.40
C GLU A 160 -37.82 21.88 26.79
N GLN A 161 -38.12 22.19 25.52
CA GLN A 161 -37.90 23.52 24.88
C GLN A 161 -36.40 23.93 24.71
N HIS A 162 -35.96 24.82 23.81
CA HIS A 162 -36.66 25.73 22.90
C HIS A 162 -35.92 25.90 21.55
N ASN A 163 -36.54 25.39 20.49
CA ASN A 163 -36.75 26.01 19.17
C ASN A 163 -35.75 27.09 18.60
N GLN A 164 -35.24 26.79 17.40
CA GLN A 164 -35.00 27.69 16.24
C GLN A 164 -33.73 28.57 16.06
N GLN A 165 -33.27 28.51 14.79
CA GLN A 165 -32.54 29.53 14.00
C GLN A 165 -31.12 29.98 14.43
N ASN A 166 -30.14 29.65 13.57
CA ASN A 166 -29.55 30.73 12.77
C ASN A 166 -29.03 30.27 11.39
N LYS A 167 -28.72 31.24 10.52
CA LYS A 167 -28.41 31.08 9.09
C LYS A 167 -26.99 31.56 8.72
N GLU A 168 -26.56 31.16 7.52
CA GLU A 168 -25.58 31.85 6.64
C GLU A 168 -24.04 31.79 6.89
N LYS A 169 -23.37 31.22 5.87
CA LYS A 169 -22.24 31.80 5.09
C LYS A 169 -21.01 32.39 5.82
N LYS A 170 -19.84 31.79 5.58
CA LYS A 170 -18.88 32.34 4.58
C LYS A 170 -17.76 31.38 4.13
N LYS A 171 -17.15 31.69 2.98
CA LYS A 171 -15.97 31.02 2.40
C LYS A 171 -14.72 31.91 2.55
N LYS A 172 -13.60 31.30 2.93
CA LYS A 172 -12.20 31.56 2.50
C LYS A 172 -11.47 30.21 2.69
N ARG A 173 -10.75 29.58 1.77
CA ARG A 173 -10.16 29.92 0.46
C ARG A 173 -8.93 30.84 0.47
N ILE A 174 -7.86 30.30 1.05
CA ILE A 174 -6.46 30.37 0.58
C ILE A 174 -6.04 28.89 0.47
N SER A 175 -5.48 28.27 -0.59
CA SER A 175 -4.76 28.64 -1.83
C SER A 175 -3.23 28.70 -1.73
N GLU A 176 -2.56 28.14 -2.75
CA GLU A 176 -1.11 27.98 -2.91
C GLU A 176 -0.38 27.10 -1.85
N SER A 177 0.56 26.21 -2.20
CA SER A 177 0.96 25.72 -3.53
C SER A 177 1.56 24.28 -3.45
N SER A 178 1.82 23.69 -4.62
CA SER A 178 2.44 22.37 -4.94
C SER A 178 3.58 21.90 -4.00
N SER A 179 3.81 20.59 -3.80
CA SER A 179 4.09 19.59 -4.87
C SER A 179 3.76 18.11 -4.56
N SER A 180 3.84 17.27 -5.59
CA SER A 180 3.80 15.79 -5.58
C SER A 180 5.14 15.18 -5.10
N ALA A 181 5.36 13.86 -4.96
CA ALA A 181 4.63 12.63 -5.32
C ALA A 181 4.84 11.55 -4.21
N GLY A 182 4.31 10.32 -4.24
CA GLY A 182 3.58 9.63 -5.29
C GLY A 182 4.46 8.69 -6.15
N SER A 183 5.43 8.01 -5.55
CA SER A 183 6.42 7.16 -6.21
C SER A 183 6.18 5.65 -6.01
N THR A 184 6.54 4.88 -7.04
CA THR A 184 6.99 3.48 -6.94
C THR A 184 8.23 3.38 -6.03
N PRO A 185 8.71 2.17 -5.63
CA PRO A 185 10.05 2.06 -5.04
C PRO A 185 11.08 2.69 -5.98
N THR A 186 11.65 3.80 -5.52
CA THR A 186 12.73 4.53 -6.20
C THR A 186 14.06 4.16 -5.56
N VAL A 187 15.16 4.54 -6.20
CA VAL A 187 16.52 4.36 -5.64
C VAL A 187 16.69 5.15 -4.32
N ASN A 188 15.75 6.03 -3.99
CA ASN A 188 15.81 6.99 -2.88
C ASN A 188 14.93 6.60 -1.68
N ASP A 189 14.48 5.34 -1.58
CA ASP A 189 13.68 4.84 -0.45
C ASP A 189 14.55 4.12 0.61
N ILE A 190 14.35 4.46 1.89
CA ILE A 190 15.12 3.98 3.05
C ILE A 190 14.28 3.05 3.94
N GLU A 191 14.84 1.88 4.30
CA GLU A 191 14.25 0.98 5.31
C GLU A 191 14.66 1.47 6.71
N LEU A 192 13.67 1.89 7.51
CA LEU A 192 13.85 2.29 8.91
C LEU A 192 13.16 1.32 9.87
N GLN A 193 13.76 1.13 11.05
CA GLN A 193 13.12 0.52 12.20
C GLN A 193 12.90 1.56 13.30
N LEU A 194 11.65 2.00 13.46
CA LEU A 194 11.19 2.94 14.47
C LEU A 194 11.04 2.20 15.81
N LYS A 195 11.71 2.66 16.89
CA LYS A 195 11.72 1.99 18.20
C LYS A 195 11.26 2.90 19.35
N PRO A 196 10.21 2.55 20.11
CA PRO A 196 9.85 3.31 21.30
C PRO A 196 10.89 3.12 22.41
N ILE A 197 11.39 4.21 23.01
CA ILE A 197 12.37 4.17 24.10
C ILE A 197 11.78 3.52 25.37
N SER A 198 10.49 3.76 25.63
CA SER A 198 9.79 3.30 26.85
C SER A 198 9.29 1.86 26.81
N ASN A 199 9.50 1.09 25.73
CA ASN A 199 9.00 -0.28 25.61
C ASN A 199 10.06 -1.20 24.99
N ILE A 200 10.73 -1.96 25.88
CA ILE A 200 11.85 -2.86 25.56
C ILE A 200 11.41 -4.06 24.69
N ASN A 201 10.10 -4.35 24.60
CA ASN A 201 9.59 -5.46 23.81
C ASN A 201 9.81 -5.24 22.30
N ALA A 202 10.60 -6.11 21.67
CA ALA A 202 10.94 -6.04 20.24
C ALA A 202 9.71 -5.97 19.30
N HIS A 203 8.56 -6.50 19.73
CA HIS A 203 7.29 -6.42 19.00
C HIS A 203 6.72 -5.00 18.86
N ALA A 204 7.17 -4.03 19.66
CA ALA A 204 6.78 -2.63 19.52
C ALA A 204 7.57 -1.87 18.44
N ALA A 205 8.64 -2.47 17.88
CA ALA A 205 9.48 -1.85 16.86
C ALA A 205 8.83 -1.94 15.47
N ARG A 206 8.57 -0.79 14.83
CA ARG A 206 7.85 -0.71 13.56
C ARG A 206 8.83 -0.55 12.40
N LYS A 207 8.80 -1.47 11.44
CA LYS A 207 9.54 -1.32 10.18
C LYS A 207 8.74 -0.49 9.19
N ILE A 208 9.40 0.45 8.50
CA ILE A 208 8.82 1.22 7.40
C ILE A 208 9.79 1.30 6.22
N LEU A 209 9.23 1.46 5.02
CA LEU A 209 9.93 1.96 3.84
C LEU A 209 9.37 3.37 3.56
N THR A 210 10.26 4.34 3.36
CA THR A 210 9.90 5.76 3.22
C THR A 210 10.95 6.48 2.36
N PRO A 211 10.60 7.52 1.58
CA PRO A 211 11.59 8.23 0.79
C PRO A 211 12.51 9.10 1.65
N LEU A 212 13.76 9.27 1.24
CA LEU A 212 14.79 10.05 1.95
C LEU A 212 14.40 11.53 2.15
N ASN A 213 13.56 12.09 1.28
CA ASN A 213 13.06 13.46 1.40
C ASN A 213 11.95 13.64 2.47
N ALA A 214 11.46 12.55 3.08
CA ALA A 214 10.60 12.64 4.26
C ALA A 214 11.36 13.24 5.45
N THR A 215 10.63 13.77 6.43
CA THR A 215 11.22 14.43 7.61
C THR A 215 10.77 13.76 8.90
N ILE A 216 11.43 14.07 10.02
CA ILE A 216 11.03 13.61 11.36
C ILE A 216 9.55 13.95 11.66
N ASN A 217 9.06 15.13 11.27
CA ASN A 217 7.63 15.48 11.34
C ASN A 217 6.70 14.52 10.57
N HIS A 218 7.17 13.92 9.47
CA HIS A 218 6.41 12.91 8.74
C HIS A 218 6.40 11.57 9.49
N LEU A 219 7.48 11.22 10.21
CA LEU A 219 7.49 10.06 11.12
C LEU A 219 6.51 10.25 12.30
N SER A 220 6.50 11.43 12.93
CA SER A 220 5.52 11.77 13.99
C SER A 220 4.07 11.62 13.51
N LYS A 221 3.77 12.12 12.30
CA LYS A 221 2.44 11.96 11.66
C LYS A 221 2.12 10.51 11.33
N PHE A 222 3.10 9.72 10.90
CA PHE A 222 2.92 8.27 10.68
C PHE A 222 2.57 7.54 11.98
N ILE A 223 3.30 7.78 13.07
CA ILE A 223 3.02 7.16 14.38
C ILE A 223 1.63 7.56 14.90
N ASN A 224 1.29 8.86 14.90
CA ASN A 224 -0.04 9.33 15.30
C ASN A 224 -1.15 8.68 14.46
N THR A 225 -1.01 8.66 13.13
CA THR A 225 -1.96 8.01 12.22
C THR A 225 -2.11 6.53 12.52
N ARG A 226 -0.99 5.84 12.81
CA ARG A 226 -0.98 4.40 13.08
C ARG A 226 -1.64 4.06 14.42
N MET A 227 -1.35 4.81 15.48
CA MET A 227 -1.97 4.62 16.80
C MET A 227 -3.48 4.94 16.77
N LYS A 228 -3.89 5.98 16.03
CA LYS A 228 -5.30 6.34 15.78
C LYS A 228 -6.08 5.22 15.07
N ILE A 229 -5.44 4.47 14.18
CA ILE A 229 -6.01 3.26 13.54
C ILE A 229 -6.06 2.10 14.54
N GLU A 230 -5.00 1.86 15.31
CA GLU A 230 -4.89 0.71 16.24
C GLU A 230 -5.85 0.79 17.45
N GLN A 231 -6.29 1.99 17.82
CA GLN A 231 -7.26 2.24 18.91
C GLN A 231 -8.74 2.29 18.45
N GLN A 232 -9.02 2.21 17.14
CA GLN A 232 -10.37 2.12 16.56
C GLN A 232 -11.40 3.23 16.89
N ASN A 233 -11.07 4.33 17.59
CA ASN A 233 -12.08 5.33 17.99
C ASN A 233 -11.60 6.80 17.92
N SER A 234 -12.57 7.72 17.89
CA SER A 234 -12.41 9.15 17.63
C SER A 234 -11.78 9.97 18.77
N SER A 235 -11.43 9.33 19.89
CA SER A 235 -10.88 9.96 21.10
C SER A 235 -9.35 9.92 21.19
N TYR A 236 -8.64 9.49 20.14
CA TYR A 236 -7.18 9.53 20.12
C TYR A 236 -6.67 10.98 20.09
N ILE A 237 -6.10 11.42 21.22
CA ILE A 237 -5.34 12.66 21.33
C ILE A 237 -4.02 12.44 20.58
N GLU A 238 -3.71 13.32 19.63
CA GLU A 238 -2.45 13.25 18.88
C GLU A 238 -1.30 13.64 19.82
N GLN A 239 -0.29 12.78 19.89
CA GLN A 239 0.85 12.94 20.78
C GLN A 239 2.00 13.64 20.04
N GLU A 240 2.72 14.52 20.75
CA GLU A 240 4.02 14.96 20.27
C GLU A 240 5.07 13.89 20.55
N PHE A 241 6.06 13.77 19.66
CA PHE A 241 7.12 12.77 19.75
C PHE A 241 8.49 13.45 19.64
N GLN A 242 9.39 13.10 20.55
CA GLN A 242 10.81 13.39 20.43
C GLN A 242 11.52 12.18 19.83
N TRP A 243 12.44 12.43 18.90
CA TRP A 243 13.15 11.41 18.13
C TRP A 243 14.65 11.45 18.40
N PHE A 244 15.32 10.30 18.39
CA PHE A 244 16.70 10.13 18.82
C PHE A 244 17.41 9.09 17.94
N ILE A 245 18.73 9.22 17.74
CA ILE A 245 19.49 8.32 16.85
C ILE A 245 19.90 7.04 17.60
N LYS A 246 20.19 7.17 18.89
CA LYS A 246 20.48 6.09 19.83
C LYS A 246 19.49 6.15 21.00
N MET A 247 19.34 5.04 21.71
CA MET A 247 18.43 4.92 22.85
C MET A 247 18.80 5.81 24.04
N ASN A 248 20.06 6.27 24.11
CA ASN A 248 20.64 7.04 25.22
C ASN A 248 21.08 8.47 24.79
N ASP A 249 20.61 8.98 23.65
CA ASP A 249 20.87 10.38 23.29
C ASP A 249 19.92 11.29 24.09
N ASP A 250 20.44 12.28 24.83
CA ASP A 250 19.60 13.26 25.55
C ASP A 250 19.03 14.37 24.63
N VAL A 251 19.67 14.61 23.49
CA VAL A 251 19.31 15.68 22.55
C VAL A 251 18.36 15.13 21.47
N PRO A 252 17.12 15.65 21.36
CA PRO A 252 16.19 15.22 20.33
C PRO A 252 16.58 15.78 18.94
N VAL A 253 16.36 14.98 17.91
CA VAL A 253 16.52 15.34 16.50
C VAL A 253 15.48 16.40 16.10
N GLU A 254 15.90 17.40 15.31
CA GLU A 254 15.00 18.47 14.88
C GLU A 254 13.85 17.95 13.98
N ASN A 255 12.61 18.31 14.31
CA ASN A 255 11.40 17.87 13.63
C ASN A 255 11.34 18.26 12.13
N THR A 256 12.13 19.24 11.68
CA THR A 256 12.23 19.69 10.28
C THR A 256 13.17 18.83 9.43
N LEU A 257 14.08 18.08 10.06
CA LEU A 257 15.22 17.44 9.39
C LEU A 257 14.77 16.28 8.50
N THR A 258 15.38 16.16 7.31
CA THR A 258 15.11 15.09 6.34
C THR A 258 15.87 13.81 6.69
N LEU A 259 15.31 12.67 6.29
CA LEU A 259 15.97 11.36 6.43
C LEU A 259 17.27 11.29 5.60
N ASP A 260 17.33 12.03 4.50
CA ASP A 260 18.53 12.24 3.67
C ASP A 260 19.70 12.83 4.48
N LYS A 261 19.48 13.95 5.17
CA LYS A 261 20.48 14.58 6.04
C LYS A 261 20.84 13.71 7.23
N LEU A 262 19.89 12.94 7.77
CA LEU A 262 20.16 11.97 8.83
C LEU A 262 21.00 10.79 8.35
N LEU A 263 20.79 10.34 7.11
CA LEU A 263 21.62 9.31 6.48
C LEU A 263 23.07 9.81 6.36
N GLU A 264 23.29 11.02 5.84
CA GLU A 264 24.62 11.63 5.74
C GLU A 264 25.29 11.82 7.11
N GLN A 265 24.59 12.46 8.06
CA GLN A 265 25.17 12.92 9.32
C GLN A 265 25.40 11.80 10.36
N TYR A 266 24.55 10.76 10.38
CA TYR A 266 24.53 9.78 11.48
C TYR A 266 24.63 8.32 11.04
N TRP A 267 24.24 7.98 9.80
CA TRP A 267 24.12 6.59 9.35
C TRP A 267 25.01 6.23 8.16
N SER A 268 25.85 7.15 7.69
CA SER A 268 26.76 7.02 6.54
C SER A 268 27.77 5.87 6.67
N HIS A 269 28.04 5.42 7.90
CA HIS A 269 28.88 4.24 8.21
C HIS A 269 28.11 3.07 8.83
N MET A 270 26.78 3.11 8.87
CA MET A 270 25.95 2.06 9.50
C MET A 270 25.36 1.09 8.47
N SER A 271 25.30 -0.20 8.83
CA SER A 271 24.62 -1.23 8.06
C SER A 271 23.10 -1.22 8.30
N LYS A 272 22.33 -1.62 7.28
CA LYS A 272 20.86 -1.72 7.35
C LYS A 272 20.42 -2.86 8.30
N PRO A 273 19.27 -2.74 9.01
CA PRO A 273 18.31 -1.64 8.95
C PRO A 273 18.73 -0.44 9.82
N TYR A 274 18.45 0.77 9.37
CA TYR A 274 18.71 1.98 10.16
C TYR A 274 17.69 2.08 11.30
N ASN A 275 18.18 2.42 12.49
CA ASN A 275 17.36 2.49 13.69
C ASN A 275 17.15 3.95 14.08
N ILE A 276 15.92 4.30 14.43
CA ILE A 276 15.60 5.60 15.03
C ILE A 276 14.63 5.38 16.19
N PHE A 277 14.91 6.05 17.30
CA PHE A 277 14.20 5.87 18.56
C PHE A 277 13.23 7.03 18.79
N TYR A 278 12.15 6.80 19.52
CA TYR A 278 11.18 7.84 19.85
C TYR A 278 10.58 7.69 21.26
N ARG A 279 10.18 8.82 21.86
CA ARG A 279 9.31 8.86 23.06
C ARG A 279 8.16 9.84 22.84
N ALA A 280 6.98 9.50 23.36
CA ALA A 280 5.89 10.46 23.45
C ALA A 280 6.23 11.52 24.51
N ILE A 281 5.85 12.77 24.26
CA ILE A 281 5.85 13.82 25.28
C ILE A 281 4.55 13.68 26.07
N SER A 282 4.65 13.56 27.40
CA SER A 282 3.50 13.74 28.30
C SER A 282 3.29 15.23 28.54
N HIS A 283 2.05 15.69 28.42
CA HIS A 283 1.57 16.93 29.03
C HIS A 283 1.08 16.65 30.45
#